data_AF-A0A948GIT2-F1
#
_entry.id   AF-A0A948GIT2-F1
#
_cell.length_a   1.000
_cell.length_b   1.000
_cell.length_c   1.000
_cell.angle_alpha   90.00
_cell.angle_beta   90.00
_cell.angle_gamma   90.00
#
_symmetry.space_group_name_H-M   'P 1'
#
loop_
_entity.id
_entity.type
_entity.pdbx_description
1 polymer ?
#
loop_
_entity_poly.entity_id
_entity_poly.type
_entity_poly.pdbx_seq_one_letter_code
_entity_poly.pdbx_strand_id
1 'polypeptide(L)'
;MMQDTINSIRVTLNERIGNPFISATIIACVLLNWQLSLLLFSDVPYDSKIEKIIGLYSDSSTRYQNFLVIPLCFGAFWTFVWPAISLAINAYWYWMKANISNVKLRAERKKKLSEADAAELYSMIDAQESRYLEFLKDRQNKIENLSKQISELMNEQIAFQNEIGKYESEKADLKSALSRSQSELSNVNEALSRAKNESDVNRRAFDDASSRAIEFAEYLPGLKAITNAINQATNHQASEIWILEEFNRQEPSFSRGEQQKMLGFFLGLGLIKKESNGNITFGERYQYAKDKVLGKDSNSPGITVL
;
A
#
# COMPACT_ATOMS: atom_id res chain seq x y z
N MET A 1 26.87 -25.87 -55.05
CA MET A 1 25.96 -25.75 -56.22
C MET A 1 25.33 -27.09 -56.60
N MET A 2 26.05 -28.09 -57.12
CA MET A 2 25.44 -29.39 -57.48
C MET A 2 24.85 -30.13 -56.26
N GLN A 3 25.53 -30.04 -55.11
CA GLN A 3 25.05 -30.60 -53.84
C GLN A 3 23.77 -29.92 -53.33
N ASP A 4 23.63 -28.60 -53.57
CA ASP A 4 22.47 -27.83 -53.12
C ASP A 4 21.24 -28.15 -53.97
N THR A 5 21.43 -28.41 -55.27
CA THR A 5 20.37 -28.92 -56.16
C THR A 5 19.92 -30.32 -55.75
N ILE A 6 20.86 -31.22 -55.41
CA ILE A 6 20.53 -32.57 -54.93
C ILE A 6 19.78 -32.51 -53.58
N ASN A 7 20.17 -31.62 -52.68
CA ASN A 7 19.50 -31.43 -51.39
C ASN A 7 18.10 -30.81 -51.56
N SER A 8 17.93 -29.85 -52.46
CA SER A 8 16.62 -29.29 -52.83
C SER A 8 15.66 -30.34 -53.41
N ILE A 9 16.17 -31.21 -54.28
CA ILE A 9 15.40 -32.32 -54.87
C ILE A 9 15.03 -33.34 -53.78
N ARG A 10 15.96 -33.69 -52.88
CA ARG A 10 15.70 -34.59 -51.74
C ARG A 10 14.63 -34.06 -50.80
N VAL A 11 14.66 -32.77 -50.45
CA VAL A 11 13.66 -32.14 -49.57
C VAL A 11 12.29 -32.17 -50.24
N THR A 12 12.21 -31.78 -51.52
CA THR A 12 10.95 -31.81 -52.29
C THR A 12 10.42 -33.23 -52.49
N LEU A 13 11.31 -34.22 -52.70
CA LEU A 13 10.93 -35.63 -52.79
C LEU A 13 10.45 -36.15 -51.43
N ASN A 14 11.09 -35.81 -50.32
CA ASN A 14 10.65 -36.26 -48.99
C ASN A 14 9.27 -35.70 -48.63
N GLU A 15 8.99 -34.43 -48.97
CA GLU A 15 7.67 -33.82 -48.76
C GLU A 15 6.58 -34.49 -49.61
N ARG A 16 6.90 -34.93 -50.83
CA ARG A 16 5.96 -35.57 -51.75
C ARG A 16 5.82 -37.09 -51.57
N ILE A 17 6.90 -37.78 -51.18
CA ILE A 17 6.92 -39.19 -50.76
C ILE A 17 6.12 -39.39 -49.48
N GLY A 18 5.96 -38.34 -48.67
CA GLY A 18 5.04 -38.31 -47.54
C GLY A 18 3.58 -38.62 -47.91
N ASN A 19 3.19 -38.50 -49.18
CA ASN A 19 1.91 -39.01 -49.67
C ASN A 19 2.01 -40.53 -49.96
N PRO A 20 1.26 -41.37 -49.23
CA PRO A 20 1.26 -42.83 -49.42
C PRO A 20 0.92 -43.26 -50.86
N PHE A 21 0.09 -42.48 -51.56
CA PHE A 21 -0.26 -42.76 -52.95
C PHE A 21 0.90 -42.53 -53.91
N ILE A 22 1.63 -41.43 -53.74
CA ILE A 22 2.77 -41.10 -54.61
C ILE A 22 3.89 -42.11 -54.38
N SER A 23 4.20 -42.44 -53.12
CA SER A 23 5.21 -43.44 -52.79
C SER A 23 4.83 -44.84 -53.32
N ALA A 24 3.58 -45.28 -53.12
CA ALA A 24 3.09 -46.55 -53.67
C ALA A 24 3.12 -46.55 -55.21
N THR A 25 2.79 -45.44 -55.86
CA THR A 25 2.81 -45.32 -57.33
C THR A 25 4.24 -45.35 -57.89
N ILE A 26 5.20 -44.69 -57.24
CA ILE A 26 6.62 -44.75 -57.63
C ILE A 26 7.16 -46.17 -57.47
N ILE A 27 6.88 -46.82 -56.33
CA ILE A 27 7.29 -48.21 -56.08
C ILE A 27 6.65 -49.14 -57.11
N ALA A 28 5.35 -48.98 -57.38
CA ALA A 28 4.64 -49.73 -58.41
C ALA A 28 5.25 -49.49 -59.81
N CYS A 29 5.65 -48.26 -60.11
CA CYS A 29 6.26 -47.93 -61.40
C CYS A 29 7.60 -48.65 -61.56
N VAL A 30 8.43 -48.69 -60.51
CA VAL A 30 9.72 -49.41 -60.51
C VAL A 30 9.53 -50.93 -60.61
N LEU A 31 8.57 -51.51 -59.87
CA LEU A 31 8.32 -52.94 -59.83
C LEU A 31 7.63 -53.45 -61.10
N LEU A 32 6.64 -52.72 -61.61
CA LEU A 32 5.89 -53.12 -62.81
C LEU A 32 6.68 -52.84 -64.09
N ASN A 33 7.53 -51.80 -64.10
CA ASN A 33 8.48 -51.53 -65.18
C ASN A 33 9.88 -52.07 -64.84
N TRP A 34 9.97 -53.29 -64.29
CA TRP A 34 11.23 -53.88 -63.85
C TRP A 34 12.30 -53.96 -64.97
N GLN A 35 11.90 -54.14 -66.23
CA GLN A 35 12.83 -54.15 -67.37
C GLN A 35 13.50 -52.79 -67.59
N LEU A 36 12.74 -51.70 -67.42
CA LEU A 36 13.28 -50.34 -67.49
C LEU A 36 14.18 -50.06 -66.29
N SER A 37 13.76 -50.47 -65.09
CA SER A 37 14.55 -50.34 -63.87
C SER A 37 15.90 -51.05 -64.00
N LEU A 38 15.90 -52.32 -64.44
CA LEU A 38 17.14 -53.07 -64.68
C LEU A 38 18.02 -52.44 -65.77
N LEU A 39 17.41 -51.95 -66.85
CA LEU A 39 18.15 -51.31 -67.93
C LEU A 39 18.79 -49.99 -67.47
N LEU A 40 18.09 -49.20 -66.65
CA LEU A 40 18.58 -47.95 -66.09
C LEU A 40 19.82 -48.17 -65.22
N PHE A 41 19.81 -49.21 -64.38
CA PHE A 41 20.93 -49.60 -63.51
C PHE A 41 21.97 -50.52 -64.17
N SER A 42 21.79 -50.93 -65.42
CA SER A 42 22.78 -51.75 -66.15
C SER A 42 23.99 -50.93 -66.62
N ASP A 43 25.16 -51.55 -66.79
CA ASP A 43 26.38 -50.90 -67.30
C ASP A 43 26.42 -50.77 -68.83
N VAL A 44 25.27 -50.86 -69.50
CA VAL A 44 25.16 -50.78 -70.96
C VAL A 44 25.46 -49.36 -71.45
N PRO A 45 26.19 -49.17 -72.58
CA PRO A 45 26.41 -47.85 -73.18
C PRO A 45 25.09 -47.11 -73.45
N TYR A 46 25.11 -45.78 -73.31
CA TYR A 46 23.89 -44.95 -73.41
C TYR A 46 23.11 -45.16 -74.71
N ASP A 47 23.80 -45.28 -75.85
CA ASP A 47 23.16 -45.46 -77.16
C ASP A 47 22.34 -46.75 -77.21
N SER A 48 22.92 -47.85 -76.71
CA SER A 48 22.24 -49.15 -76.63
C SER A 48 21.11 -49.17 -75.57
N LYS A 49 21.16 -48.32 -74.54
CA LYS A 49 20.04 -48.15 -73.60
C LYS A 49 18.85 -47.49 -74.26
N ILE A 50 19.07 -46.41 -75.01
CA ILE A 50 17.99 -45.67 -75.68
C ILE A 50 17.29 -46.57 -76.70
N GLU A 51 18.04 -47.31 -77.51
CA GLU A 51 17.47 -48.25 -78.49
C GLU A 51 16.61 -49.33 -77.80
N LYS A 52 17.10 -49.88 -76.68
CA LYS A 52 16.34 -50.87 -75.90
C LYS A 52 15.09 -50.27 -75.25
N ILE A 53 15.12 -49.04 -74.73
CA ILE A 53 13.94 -48.36 -74.18
C ILE A 53 12.89 -48.15 -75.28
N ILE A 54 13.31 -47.68 -76.45
CA ILE A 54 12.42 -47.48 -77.59
C ILE A 54 11.80 -48.80 -78.05
N GLY A 55 12.58 -49.89 -78.08
CA GLY A 55 12.11 -51.23 -78.40
C GLY A 55 11.12 -51.80 -77.37
N LEU A 56 11.37 -51.60 -76.08
CA LEU A 56 10.50 -52.05 -74.98
C LEU A 56 9.12 -51.38 -75.00
N TYR A 57 9.03 -50.18 -75.53
CA TYR A 57 7.80 -49.38 -75.57
C TYR A 57 7.40 -49.01 -77.01
N SER A 58 7.61 -49.91 -77.97
CA SER A 58 7.42 -49.62 -79.40
C SER A 58 5.98 -49.26 -79.78
N ASP A 59 5.00 -49.86 -79.12
CA ASP A 59 3.59 -49.53 -79.31
C ASP A 59 3.14 -48.39 -78.36
N SER A 60 2.47 -47.39 -78.94
CA SER A 60 2.09 -46.16 -78.24
C SER A 60 0.99 -46.40 -77.20
N SER A 61 0.10 -47.37 -77.44
CA SER A 61 -1.01 -47.68 -76.52
C SER A 61 -0.50 -48.42 -75.27
N THR A 62 0.26 -49.48 -75.48
CA THR A 62 0.86 -50.27 -74.39
C THR A 62 1.88 -49.47 -73.58
N ARG A 63 2.59 -48.51 -74.20
CA ARG A 63 3.51 -47.59 -73.50
C ARG A 63 2.80 -46.79 -72.42
N TYR A 64 1.70 -46.12 -72.76
CA TYR A 64 0.98 -45.27 -71.80
C TYR A 64 0.36 -46.11 -70.67
N GLN A 65 -0.19 -47.28 -71.02
CA GLN A 65 -0.82 -48.16 -70.05
C GLN A 65 0.18 -48.74 -69.05
N ASN A 66 1.26 -49.35 -69.53
CA ASN A 66 2.23 -50.04 -68.67
C ASN A 66 3.09 -49.07 -67.84
N PHE A 67 3.43 -47.92 -68.42
CA PHE A 67 4.29 -46.96 -67.75
C PHE A 67 3.55 -46.10 -66.72
N LEU A 68 2.30 -45.70 -67.01
CA LEU A 68 1.58 -44.72 -66.20
C LEU A 68 0.30 -45.29 -65.59
N VAL A 69 -0.60 -45.85 -66.40
CA VAL A 69 -1.94 -46.22 -65.93
C VAL A 69 -1.89 -47.35 -64.92
N ILE A 70 -1.17 -48.45 -65.21
CA ILE A 70 -1.13 -49.62 -64.32
C ILE A 70 -0.44 -49.27 -62.98
N PRO A 71 0.74 -48.62 -62.93
CA PRO A 71 1.33 -48.18 -61.67
C PRO A 71 0.44 -47.24 -60.87
N LEU A 72 -0.28 -46.33 -61.53
CA LEU A 72 -1.18 -45.39 -60.88
C LEU A 72 -2.42 -46.10 -60.31
N CYS A 73 -3.01 -47.03 -61.06
CA CYS A 73 -4.10 -47.87 -60.58
C CYS A 73 -3.66 -48.77 -59.41
N PHE A 74 -2.46 -49.35 -59.48
CA PHE A 74 -1.91 -50.15 -58.38
C PHE A 74 -1.67 -49.31 -57.12
N GLY A 75 -1.07 -48.13 -57.28
CA GLY A 75 -0.90 -47.16 -56.19
C GLY A 75 -2.24 -46.75 -55.57
N ALA A 76 -3.27 -46.54 -56.39
CA ALA A 76 -4.62 -46.15 -55.94
C ALA A 76 -5.29 -47.29 -55.19
N PHE A 77 -5.20 -48.51 -55.73
CA PHE A 77 -5.73 -49.70 -55.09
C PHE A 77 -5.09 -49.92 -53.72
N TRP A 78 -3.76 -49.89 -53.65
CA TRP A 78 -3.04 -50.13 -52.41
C TRP A 78 -3.27 -49.03 -51.36
N THR A 79 -3.44 -47.79 -51.81
CA THR A 79 -3.62 -46.65 -50.89
C THR A 79 -5.06 -46.49 -50.40
N PHE A 80 -6.05 -46.74 -51.25
CA PHE A 80 -7.45 -46.45 -50.93
C PHE A 80 -8.30 -47.71 -50.72
N VAL A 81 -8.10 -48.75 -51.54
CA VAL A 81 -8.94 -49.94 -51.51
C VAL A 81 -8.47 -50.92 -50.43
N TRP A 82 -7.16 -51.12 -50.29
CA TRP A 82 -6.62 -52.04 -49.30
C TRP A 82 -6.96 -51.68 -47.84
N PRO A 83 -6.88 -50.41 -47.39
CA PRO A 83 -7.28 -50.05 -46.03
C PRO A 83 -8.76 -50.34 -45.75
N ALA A 84 -9.65 -50.13 -46.73
CA ALA A 84 -11.07 -50.43 -46.59
C ALA A 84 -11.31 -51.94 -46.42
N ILE A 85 -10.63 -52.77 -47.23
CA ILE A 85 -10.68 -54.23 -47.10
C ILE A 85 -10.14 -54.67 -45.74
N SER A 86 -8.99 -54.13 -45.33
CA SER A 86 -8.37 -54.44 -44.03
C SER A 86 -9.28 -54.08 -42.85
N LEU A 87 -9.94 -52.92 -42.90
CA LEU A 87 -10.90 -52.52 -41.87
C LEU A 87 -12.08 -53.49 -41.80
N ALA A 88 -12.63 -53.92 -42.94
CA ALA A 88 -13.71 -54.89 -42.99
C ALA A 88 -13.31 -56.25 -42.40
N ILE A 89 -12.11 -56.75 -42.75
CA ILE A 89 -11.57 -58.01 -42.19
C ILE A 89 -11.38 -57.90 -40.69
N ASN A 90 -10.78 -56.80 -40.21
CA ASN A 90 -10.55 -56.59 -38.78
C ASN A 90 -11.86 -56.48 -38.01
N ALA A 91 -12.84 -55.72 -38.52
CA ALA A 91 -14.15 -55.59 -37.91
C ALA A 91 -14.85 -56.95 -37.79
N TYR A 92 -14.81 -57.75 -38.86
CA TYR A 92 -15.34 -59.12 -38.84
C TYR A 92 -14.65 -59.99 -37.80
N TRP A 93 -13.32 -59.91 -37.70
CA TRP A 93 -12.54 -60.68 -36.74
C TRP A 93 -12.84 -60.29 -35.29
N TYR A 94 -12.95 -59.00 -34.98
CA TYR A 94 -13.33 -58.52 -33.66
C TYR A 94 -14.75 -58.95 -33.28
N TRP A 95 -15.69 -58.82 -34.20
CA TRP A 95 -17.07 -59.27 -33.99
C TRP A 95 -17.13 -60.78 -33.72
N MET A 96 -16.39 -61.58 -34.50
CA MET A 96 -16.29 -63.03 -34.31
C MET A 96 -15.68 -63.37 -32.94
N LYS A 97 -14.59 -62.72 -32.56
CA LYS A 97 -13.92 -62.92 -31.27
C LYS A 97 -14.84 -62.58 -30.09
N ALA A 98 -15.61 -61.48 -30.20
CA ALA A 98 -16.61 -61.11 -29.21
C ALA A 98 -17.72 -62.17 -29.10
N ASN A 99 -18.21 -62.70 -30.22
CA ASN A 99 -19.20 -63.77 -30.23
C ASN A 99 -18.69 -65.06 -29.60
N ILE A 100 -17.46 -65.49 -29.94
CA ILE A 100 -16.84 -66.68 -29.35
C ILE A 100 -16.68 -66.51 -27.84
N SER A 101 -16.20 -65.34 -27.38
CA SER A 101 -16.09 -65.01 -25.95
C SER A 101 -17.44 -65.07 -25.25
N ASN A 102 -18.48 -64.47 -25.83
CA ASN A 102 -19.83 -64.48 -25.28
C ASN A 102 -20.44 -65.88 -25.22
N VAL A 103 -20.21 -66.72 -26.23
CA VAL A 103 -20.64 -68.13 -26.24
C VAL A 103 -19.89 -68.92 -25.17
N LYS A 104 -18.58 -68.72 -25.04
CA LYS A 104 -17.76 -69.34 -23.99
C LYS A 104 -18.24 -68.95 -22.59
N LEU A 105 -18.46 -67.65 -22.33
CA LEU A 105 -19.00 -67.15 -21.06
C LEU A 105 -20.39 -67.72 -20.76
N ARG A 106 -21.27 -67.84 -21.77
CA ARG A 106 -22.59 -68.47 -21.61
C ARG A 106 -22.50 -69.97 -21.31
N ALA A 107 -21.54 -70.67 -21.91
CA ALA A 107 -21.30 -72.08 -21.64
C ALA A 107 -20.70 -72.28 -20.23
N GLU A 108 -19.74 -71.45 -19.83
CA GLU A 108 -19.13 -71.46 -18.50
C GLU A 108 -20.12 -71.10 -17.39
N ARG A 109 -21.01 -70.11 -17.61
CA ARG A 109 -22.09 -69.79 -16.66
C ARG A 109 -23.09 -70.94 -16.45
N LYS A 110 -23.25 -71.84 -17.42
CA LYS A 110 -24.10 -73.03 -17.30
C LYS A 110 -23.38 -74.23 -16.68
N LYS A 111 -22.05 -74.18 -16.56
CA LYS A 111 -21.29 -75.18 -15.82
C LYS A 111 -21.60 -74.98 -14.34
N LYS A 112 -22.17 -75.99 -13.69
CA LYS A 112 -22.32 -75.97 -12.23
C LYS A 112 -20.92 -75.83 -11.65
N LEU A 113 -20.71 -74.81 -10.82
CA LEU A 113 -19.44 -74.62 -10.11
C LEU A 113 -19.13 -75.89 -9.32
N SER A 114 -17.88 -76.33 -9.37
CA SER A 114 -17.41 -77.38 -8.46
C SER A 114 -17.49 -76.84 -7.03
N GLU A 115 -17.73 -77.71 -6.04
CA GLU A 115 -17.74 -77.31 -4.62
C GLU A 115 -16.43 -76.63 -4.21
N ALA A 116 -15.30 -77.07 -4.77
CA ALA A 116 -14.00 -76.45 -4.56
C ALA A 116 -13.91 -75.02 -5.12
N ASP A 117 -14.38 -74.81 -6.35
CA ASP A 117 -14.39 -73.48 -6.99
C ASP A 117 -15.35 -72.52 -6.27
N ALA A 118 -16.46 -73.04 -5.73
CA ALA A 118 -17.41 -72.26 -4.95
C ALA A 118 -16.80 -71.83 -3.62
N ALA A 119 -16.13 -72.74 -2.90
CA ALA A 119 -15.44 -72.42 -1.67
C ALA A 119 -14.34 -71.36 -1.88
N GLU A 120 -13.57 -71.46 -2.96
CA GLU A 120 -12.57 -70.45 -3.32
C GLU A 120 -13.22 -69.10 -3.64
N LEU A 121 -14.30 -69.08 -4.42
CA LEU A 121 -15.03 -67.85 -4.75
C LEU A 121 -15.56 -67.16 -3.50
N TYR A 122 -16.14 -67.90 -2.56
CA TYR A 122 -16.60 -67.34 -1.29
C TYR A 122 -15.44 -66.80 -0.45
N SER A 123 -14.32 -67.51 -0.38
CA SER A 123 -13.12 -67.00 0.30
C SER A 123 -12.60 -65.70 -0.31
N MET A 124 -12.65 -65.55 -1.64
CA MET A 124 -12.26 -64.31 -2.31
C MET A 124 -13.24 -63.17 -2.01
N ILE A 125 -14.55 -63.46 -1.99
CA ILE A 125 -15.58 -62.49 -1.62
C ILE A 125 -15.36 -62.01 -0.18
N ASP A 126 -15.18 -62.91 0.77
CA ASP A 126 -14.96 -62.58 2.18
C ASP A 126 -13.68 -61.75 2.37
N ALA A 127 -12.61 -62.10 1.65
CA ALA A 127 -11.36 -61.35 1.67
C ALA A 127 -11.53 -59.95 1.08
N GLN A 128 -12.29 -59.81 -0.01
CA GLN A 128 -12.58 -58.52 -0.62
C GLN A 128 -13.47 -57.66 0.28
N GLU A 129 -14.49 -58.25 0.90
CA GLU A 129 -15.37 -57.57 1.84
C GLU A 129 -14.59 -57.09 3.07
N SER A 130 -13.72 -57.94 3.62
CA SER A 130 -12.84 -57.56 4.74
C SER A 130 -11.94 -56.37 4.41
N ARG A 131 -11.30 -56.38 3.23
CA ARG A 131 -10.49 -55.25 2.74
C ARG A 131 -11.32 -53.99 2.56
N TYR A 132 -12.54 -54.12 2.05
CA TYR A 132 -13.44 -53.00 1.86
C TYR A 132 -13.88 -52.39 3.19
N LEU A 133 -14.21 -53.22 4.18
CA LEU A 133 -14.55 -52.77 5.53
C LEU A 133 -13.37 -52.09 6.23
N GLU A 134 -12.15 -52.61 6.07
CA GLU A 134 -10.94 -51.98 6.59
C GLU A 134 -10.70 -50.60 5.94
N PHE A 135 -10.87 -50.50 4.62
CA PHE A 135 -10.78 -49.23 3.90
C PHE A 135 -11.84 -48.22 4.36
N LEU A 136 -13.08 -48.66 4.58
CA LEU A 136 -14.14 -47.79 5.12
C LEU A 136 -13.80 -47.30 6.52
N LYS A 137 -13.24 -48.17 7.37
CA LYS A 137 -12.81 -47.80 8.73
C LYS A 137 -11.70 -46.76 8.71
N ASP A 138 -10.68 -46.94 7.87
CA ASP A 138 -9.60 -45.95 7.70
C ASP A 138 -10.15 -44.59 7.23
N ARG A 139 -11.06 -44.60 6.25
CA ARG A 139 -11.72 -43.39 5.76
C ARG A 139 -12.54 -42.71 6.86
N GLN A 140 -13.26 -43.48 7.66
CA GLN A 140 -14.06 -42.93 8.77
C GLN A 140 -13.16 -42.30 9.83
N ASN A 141 -12.08 -42.96 10.23
CA ASN A 141 -11.10 -42.42 11.16
C ASN A 141 -10.47 -41.12 10.63
N LYS A 142 -10.18 -41.06 9.31
CA LYS A 142 -9.66 -39.85 8.68
C LYS A 142 -10.67 -38.72 8.68
N ILE A 143 -11.94 -39.00 8.42
CA ILE A 143 -13.03 -38.01 8.51
C ILE A 143 -13.12 -37.48 9.93
N GLU A 144 -13.14 -38.35 10.94
CA GLU A 144 -13.22 -37.95 12.35
C GLU A 144 -12.04 -37.06 12.77
N ASN A 145 -10.81 -37.45 12.40
CA ASN A 145 -9.62 -36.65 12.67
C ASN A 145 -9.67 -35.27 11.98
N LEU A 146 -10.08 -35.23 10.70
CA LEU A 146 -10.24 -33.96 9.98
C LEU A 146 -11.34 -33.09 10.59
N SER A 147 -12.47 -33.66 11.00
CA SER A 147 -13.54 -32.95 11.69
C SER A 147 -13.07 -32.36 13.02
N LYS A 148 -12.24 -33.10 13.77
CA LYS A 148 -11.61 -32.61 15.00
C LYS A 148 -10.69 -31.42 14.72
N GLN A 149 -9.81 -31.53 13.73
CA GLN A 149 -8.91 -30.43 13.33
C GLN A 149 -9.69 -29.19 12.87
N ILE A 150 -10.78 -29.37 12.11
CA ILE A 150 -11.64 -28.25 11.71
C ILE A 150 -12.25 -27.57 12.94
N SER A 151 -12.75 -28.35 13.91
CA SER A 151 -13.29 -27.79 15.14
C SER A 151 -12.25 -27.04 15.97
N GLU A 152 -11.02 -27.54 16.05
CA GLU A 152 -9.91 -26.88 16.74
C GLU A 152 -9.55 -25.55 16.06
N LEU A 153 -9.38 -25.56 14.72
CA LEU A 153 -9.10 -24.36 13.94
C LEU A 153 -10.23 -23.32 14.02
N MET A 154 -11.49 -23.75 14.04
CA MET A 154 -12.62 -22.84 14.23
C MET A 154 -12.60 -22.17 15.60
N ASN A 155 -12.24 -22.91 16.65
CA ASN A 155 -12.11 -22.35 18.00
C ASN A 155 -10.96 -21.34 18.08
N GLU A 156 -9.81 -21.65 17.47
CA GLU A 156 -8.68 -20.72 17.35
C GLU A 156 -9.07 -19.45 16.57
N GLN A 157 -9.78 -19.60 15.46
CA GLN A 157 -10.26 -18.47 14.67
C GLN A 157 -11.18 -17.55 15.49
N ILE A 158 -12.10 -18.12 16.28
CA ILE A 158 -12.98 -17.36 17.17
C ILE A 158 -12.15 -16.63 18.24
N ALA A 159 -11.15 -17.29 18.82
CA ALA A 159 -10.26 -16.67 19.81
C ALA A 159 -9.52 -15.47 19.20
N PHE A 160 -8.94 -15.61 18.00
CA PHE A 160 -8.28 -14.51 17.30
C PHE A 160 -9.23 -13.37 16.94
N GLN A 161 -10.46 -13.67 16.51
CA GLN A 161 -11.46 -12.62 16.25
C GLN A 161 -11.79 -11.83 17.51
N ASN A 162 -11.91 -12.50 18.66
CA ASN A 162 -12.14 -11.84 19.94
C ASN A 162 -10.93 -10.97 20.35
N GLU A 163 -9.70 -11.42 20.12
CA GLU A 163 -8.49 -10.62 20.37
C GLU A 163 -8.43 -9.39 19.46
N ILE A 164 -8.71 -9.55 18.16
CA ILE A 164 -8.78 -8.43 17.21
C ILE A 164 -9.82 -7.40 17.70
N GLY A 165 -11.01 -7.85 18.11
CA GLY A 165 -12.03 -6.96 18.65
C GLY A 165 -11.58 -6.19 19.89
N LYS A 166 -10.82 -6.83 20.80
CA LYS A 166 -10.22 -6.14 21.96
C LYS A 166 -9.22 -5.08 21.54
N TYR A 167 -8.28 -5.41 20.65
CA TYR A 167 -7.30 -4.44 20.16
C TYR A 167 -7.92 -3.28 19.39
N GLU A 168 -9.02 -3.51 18.65
CA GLU A 168 -9.76 -2.44 17.99
C GLU A 168 -10.42 -1.49 19.00
N SER A 169 -10.99 -2.02 20.08
CA SER A 169 -11.53 -1.21 21.18
C SER A 169 -10.44 -0.39 21.86
N GLU A 170 -9.31 -1.01 22.23
CA GLU A 170 -8.17 -0.31 22.84
C GLU A 170 -7.62 0.78 21.94
N LYS A 171 -7.52 0.51 20.63
CA LYS A 171 -7.09 1.49 19.63
C LYS A 171 -8.06 2.67 19.54
N ALA A 172 -9.37 2.42 19.62
CA ALA A 172 -10.38 3.48 19.63
C ALA A 172 -10.26 4.34 20.89
N ASP A 173 -10.10 3.72 22.05
CA ASP A 173 -9.91 4.41 23.33
C ASP A 173 -8.63 5.26 23.33
N LEU A 174 -7.50 4.69 22.91
CA LEU A 174 -6.23 5.41 22.76
C LEU A 174 -6.34 6.59 21.80
N LYS A 175 -7.04 6.43 20.67
CA LYS A 175 -7.28 7.51 19.72
C LYS A 175 -8.11 8.64 20.35
N SER A 176 -9.11 8.29 21.15
CA SER A 176 -9.93 9.28 21.87
C SER A 176 -9.12 10.03 22.93
N ALA A 177 -8.27 9.32 23.68
CA ALA A 177 -7.37 9.90 24.69
C ALA A 177 -6.33 10.82 24.05
N LEU A 178 -5.75 10.42 22.91
CA LEU A 178 -4.81 11.24 22.15
C LEU A 178 -5.45 12.55 21.69
N SER A 179 -6.68 12.47 21.16
CA SER A 179 -7.44 13.66 20.74
C SER A 179 -7.68 14.63 21.90
N ARG A 180 -8.05 14.11 23.09
CA ARG A 180 -8.21 14.91 24.31
C ARG A 180 -6.90 15.58 24.72
N SER A 181 -5.81 14.83 24.80
CA SER A 181 -4.49 15.36 25.16
C SER A 181 -4.02 16.43 24.16
N GLN A 182 -4.29 16.25 22.87
CA GLN A 182 -3.97 17.25 21.85
C GLN A 182 -4.78 18.54 22.02
N SER A 183 -6.06 18.45 22.38
CA SER A 183 -6.88 19.62 22.73
C SER A 183 -6.37 20.31 24.00
N GLU A 184 -5.99 19.56 25.03
CA GLU A 184 -5.42 20.11 26.26
C GLU A 184 -4.10 20.85 25.99
N LEU A 185 -3.20 20.27 25.18
CA LEU A 185 -1.97 20.93 24.76
C LEU A 185 -2.23 22.25 24.02
N SER A 186 -3.24 22.28 23.14
CA SER A 186 -3.63 23.51 22.45
C SER A 186 -4.08 24.59 23.46
N ASN A 187 -4.96 24.21 24.40
CA ASN A 187 -5.46 25.13 25.42
C ASN A 187 -4.33 25.65 26.33
N VAL A 188 -3.42 24.76 26.75
CA VAL A 188 -2.26 25.14 27.56
C VAL A 188 -1.32 26.05 26.79
N ASN A 189 -1.09 25.79 25.50
CA ASN A 189 -0.23 26.63 24.66
C ASN A 189 -0.84 28.04 24.45
N GLU A 190 -2.16 28.13 24.30
CA GLU A 190 -2.88 29.40 24.28
C GLU A 190 -2.77 30.13 25.62
N ALA A 191 -3.00 29.43 26.74
CA ALA A 191 -2.88 30.00 28.09
C ALA A 191 -1.44 30.50 28.36
N LEU A 192 -0.43 29.72 27.97
CA LEU A 192 0.98 30.10 28.07
C LEU A 192 1.28 31.34 27.24
N SER A 193 0.73 31.43 26.02
CA SER A 193 0.89 32.60 25.16
C SER A 193 0.26 33.84 25.78
N ARG A 194 -0.93 33.71 26.40
CA ARG A 194 -1.58 34.80 27.14
C ARG A 194 -0.77 35.23 28.36
N ALA A 195 -0.33 34.28 29.19
CA ALA A 195 0.47 34.56 30.37
C ALA A 195 1.82 35.22 30.03
N LYS A 196 2.45 34.81 28.93
CA LYS A 196 3.67 35.45 28.41
C LYS A 196 3.42 36.90 28.00
N ASN A 197 2.36 37.14 27.24
CA ASN A 197 1.98 38.50 26.85
C ASN A 197 1.68 39.38 28.07
N GLU A 198 0.97 38.85 29.07
CA GLU A 198 0.68 39.55 30.32
C GLU A 198 1.95 39.84 31.12
N SER A 199 2.87 38.87 31.23
CA SER A 199 4.18 39.08 31.84
C SER A 199 5.00 40.16 31.13
N ASP A 200 4.97 40.21 29.80
CA ASP A 200 5.66 41.23 29.02
C ASP A 200 5.03 42.63 29.23
N VAL A 201 3.70 42.71 29.33
CA VAL A 201 2.98 43.95 29.66
C VAL A 201 3.33 44.42 31.07
N ASN A 202 3.29 43.52 32.06
CA ASN A 202 3.63 43.84 33.45
C ASN A 202 5.09 44.27 33.58
N ARG A 203 6.01 43.64 32.83
CA ARG A 203 7.42 44.05 32.79
C ARG A 203 7.57 45.46 32.24
N ARG A 204 6.90 45.80 31.14
CA ARG A 204 6.91 47.18 30.59
C ARG A 204 6.33 48.20 31.58
N ALA A 205 5.24 47.85 32.26
CA ALA A 205 4.63 48.72 33.26
C ALA A 205 5.55 48.93 34.47
N PHE A 206 6.26 47.88 34.91
CA PHE A 206 7.27 47.98 35.96
C PHE A 206 8.46 48.85 35.53
N ASP A 207 8.97 48.65 34.31
CA ASP A 207 10.08 49.44 33.76
C ASP A 207 9.69 50.93 33.63
N ASP A 208 8.47 51.24 33.19
CA ASP A 208 7.91 52.61 33.14
C ASP A 208 7.77 53.21 34.54
N ALA A 209 7.17 52.47 35.48
CA ALA A 209 7.03 52.92 36.87
C ALA A 209 8.38 53.14 37.55
N SER A 210 9.36 52.25 37.32
CA SER A 210 10.73 52.40 37.82
C SER A 210 11.40 53.62 37.22
N SER A 211 11.21 53.88 35.92
CA SER A 211 11.76 55.07 35.25
C SER A 211 11.18 56.36 35.84
N ARG A 212 9.86 56.40 36.05
CA ARG A 212 9.18 57.54 36.71
C ARG A 212 9.60 57.70 38.17
N ALA A 213 9.84 56.61 38.89
CA ALA A 213 10.31 56.66 40.26
C ALA A 213 11.74 57.22 40.35
N ILE A 214 12.62 56.86 39.40
CA ILE A 214 13.95 57.46 39.26
C ILE A 214 13.83 58.96 38.96
N GLU A 215 12.99 59.35 37.99
CA GLU A 215 12.73 60.76 37.67
C GLU A 215 12.20 61.52 38.90
N PHE A 216 11.26 60.95 39.65
CA PHE A 216 10.77 61.53 40.89
C PHE A 216 11.86 61.66 41.96
N ALA A 217 12.76 60.69 42.06
CA ALA A 217 13.87 60.72 43.01
C ALA A 217 14.81 61.90 42.78
N GLU A 218 15.01 62.34 41.52
CA GLU A 218 15.78 63.54 41.19
C GLU A 218 15.17 64.82 41.80
N TYR A 219 13.85 64.86 42.03
CA TYR A 219 13.15 66.00 42.61
C TYR A 219 13.07 65.98 44.15
N LEU A 220 13.49 64.89 44.81
CA LEU A 220 13.48 64.77 46.28
C LEU A 220 14.35 65.82 47.02
N PRO A 221 15.56 66.17 46.56
CA PRO A 221 16.34 67.24 47.18
C PRO A 221 15.61 68.59 47.13
N GLY A 222 14.89 68.85 46.03
CA GLY A 222 13.99 70.00 45.88
C GLY A 222 12.85 70.01 46.90
N LEU A 223 12.23 68.86 47.16
CA LEU A 223 11.17 68.72 48.16
C LEU A 223 11.66 69.13 49.55
N LYS A 224 12.87 68.70 49.92
CA LYS A 224 13.51 69.08 51.18
C LYS A 224 13.80 70.59 51.23
N ALA A 225 14.34 71.14 50.14
CA ALA A 225 14.63 72.56 50.02
C ALA A 225 13.37 73.43 50.13
N ILE A 226 12.26 73.07 49.46
CA ILE A 226 10.98 73.76 49.61
C ILE A 226 10.40 73.61 51.01
N THR A 227 10.45 72.42 51.60
CA THR A 227 9.91 72.22 52.95
C THR A 227 10.66 73.10 53.96
N ASN A 228 11.98 73.24 53.81
CA ASN A 228 12.79 74.17 54.58
C ASN A 228 12.45 75.63 54.28
N ALA A 229 12.31 76.01 53.01
CA ALA A 229 11.94 77.35 52.59
C ALA A 229 10.57 77.76 53.14
N ILE A 230 9.57 76.87 53.07
CA ILE A 230 8.23 77.06 53.65
C ILE A 230 8.33 77.27 55.16
N ASN A 231 9.12 76.44 55.86
CA ASN A 231 9.26 76.57 57.31
C ASN A 231 10.01 77.85 57.73
N GLN A 232 10.83 78.43 56.85
CA GLN A 232 11.55 79.68 57.09
C GLN A 232 10.79 80.92 56.61
N ALA A 233 9.80 80.76 55.73
CA ALA A 233 8.98 81.86 55.23
C ALA A 233 8.08 82.41 56.34
N THR A 234 8.24 83.68 56.66
CA THR A 234 7.42 84.39 57.66
C THR A 234 6.09 84.90 57.09
N ASN A 235 5.91 84.84 55.75
CA ASN A 235 4.71 85.28 55.03
C ASN A 235 4.23 84.19 54.05
N HIS A 236 2.91 84.15 53.78
CA HIS A 236 2.25 83.13 52.95
C HIS A 236 2.47 83.30 51.44
N GLN A 237 3.26 84.31 51.06
CA GLN A 237 3.59 84.67 49.68
C GLN A 237 5.08 84.88 49.57
N ALA A 238 5.71 84.21 48.61
CA ALA A 238 7.09 84.46 48.23
C ALA A 238 7.14 84.76 46.73
N SER A 239 8.06 85.63 46.30
CA SER A 239 8.30 85.80 44.87
C SER A 239 8.96 84.54 44.32
N GLU A 240 8.67 84.22 43.05
CA GLU A 240 9.31 83.10 42.35
C GLU A 240 10.85 83.16 42.42
N ILE A 241 11.41 84.37 42.31
CA ILE A 241 12.86 84.61 42.39
C ILE A 241 13.41 84.18 43.75
N TRP A 242 12.74 84.54 44.84
CA TRP A 242 13.16 84.17 46.18
C TRP A 242 13.16 82.65 46.39
N ILE A 243 12.16 81.94 45.86
CA ILE A 243 12.10 80.47 45.96
C ILE A 243 13.25 79.82 45.17
N LEU A 244 13.54 80.32 43.97
CA LEU A 244 14.68 79.84 43.17
C LEU A 244 16.02 80.11 43.86
N GLU A 245 16.18 81.25 44.52
CA GLU A 245 17.37 81.58 45.31
C GLU A 245 17.52 80.65 46.52
N GLU A 246 16.43 80.35 47.23
CA GLU A 246 16.47 79.44 48.37
C GLU A 246 16.73 77.99 47.92
N PHE A 247 16.21 77.57 46.76
CA PHE A 247 16.61 76.31 46.13
C PHE A 247 18.11 76.25 45.87
N ASN A 248 18.67 77.30 45.26
CA ASN A 248 20.09 77.39 44.97
C ASN A 248 20.95 77.40 46.24
N ARG A 249 20.41 77.94 47.34
CA ARG A 249 21.11 77.98 48.63
C ARG A 249 21.16 76.60 49.29
N GLN A 250 20.06 75.86 49.23
CA GLN A 250 19.95 74.54 49.84
C GLN A 250 20.64 73.46 49.00
N GLU A 251 20.55 73.54 47.66
CA GLU A 251 21.20 72.64 46.71
C GLU A 251 21.89 73.44 45.59
N PRO A 252 23.14 73.90 45.81
CA PRO A 252 23.87 74.73 44.85
C PRO A 252 24.25 74.01 43.56
N SER A 253 24.18 72.67 43.56
CA SER A 253 24.48 71.83 42.40
C SER A 253 23.39 71.90 41.33
N PHE A 254 22.19 72.39 41.65
CA PHE A 254 21.12 72.51 40.67
C PHE A 254 21.30 73.74 39.78
N SER A 255 21.30 73.50 38.47
CA SER A 255 21.22 74.55 37.47
C SER A 255 19.89 75.29 37.56
N ARG A 256 19.86 76.53 37.06
CA ARG A 256 18.64 77.35 37.01
C ARG A 256 17.49 76.66 36.26
N GLY A 257 17.81 75.84 35.25
CA GLY A 257 16.83 75.05 34.50
C GLY A 257 16.22 73.92 35.34
N GLU A 258 17.01 73.24 36.18
CA GLU A 258 16.53 72.21 37.11
C GLU A 258 15.67 72.82 38.22
N GLN A 259 16.05 73.98 38.75
CA GLN A 259 15.28 74.73 39.75
C GLN A 259 13.90 75.14 39.21
N GLN A 260 13.82 75.60 37.95
CA GLN A 260 12.54 75.93 37.30
C GLN A 260 11.67 74.69 37.04
N LYS A 261 12.28 73.57 36.64
CA LYS A 261 11.56 72.29 36.48
C LYS A 261 10.99 71.81 37.81
N MET A 262 11.77 71.89 38.88
CA MET A 262 11.29 71.61 40.24
C MET A 262 10.12 72.50 40.62
N LEU A 263 10.25 73.82 40.43
CA LEU A 263 9.17 74.75 40.73
C LEU A 263 7.88 74.43 39.94
N GLY A 264 8.02 74.13 38.64
CA GLY A 264 6.93 73.68 37.79
C GLY A 264 6.29 72.36 38.25
N PHE A 265 7.12 71.43 38.72
CA PHE A 265 6.67 70.18 39.32
C PHE A 265 5.85 70.42 40.60
N PHE A 266 6.29 71.31 41.49
CA PHE A 266 5.54 71.67 42.70
C PHE A 266 4.22 72.38 42.41
N LEU A 267 4.19 73.22 41.37
CA LEU A 267 2.97 73.83 40.86
C LEU A 267 2.01 72.76 40.29
N GLY A 268 2.56 71.78 39.54
CA GLY A 268 1.79 70.68 38.96
C GLY A 268 1.20 69.72 39.99
N LEU A 269 1.90 69.49 41.11
CA LEU A 269 1.38 68.76 42.27
C LEU A 269 0.35 69.56 43.09
N GLY A 270 0.22 70.87 42.84
CA GLY A 270 -0.63 71.77 43.62
C GLY A 270 -0.11 72.07 45.03
N LEU A 271 1.16 71.79 45.31
CA LEU A 271 1.79 72.09 46.61
C LEU A 271 2.05 73.60 46.77
N ILE A 272 2.25 74.28 45.66
CA ILE A 272 2.35 75.74 45.55
C ILE A 272 1.44 76.21 44.42
N LYS A 273 1.00 77.46 44.48
CA LYS A 273 0.17 78.08 43.44
C LYS A 273 0.83 79.37 42.99
N LYS A 274 0.90 79.58 41.68
CA LYS A 274 1.39 80.83 41.09
C LYS A 274 0.21 81.77 40.89
N GLU A 275 0.22 82.90 41.58
CA GLU A 275 -0.79 83.94 41.45
C GLU A 275 -0.51 84.80 40.21
N SER A 276 -1.54 85.49 39.71
CA SER A 276 -1.46 86.30 38.48
C SER A 276 -0.45 87.45 38.55
N ASN A 277 -0.04 87.86 39.75
CA ASN A 277 0.97 88.88 40.01
C ASN A 277 2.41 88.34 40.02
N GLY A 278 2.61 87.04 39.76
CA GLY A 278 3.92 86.39 39.74
C GLY A 278 4.42 85.93 41.12
N ASN A 279 3.66 86.15 42.19
CA ASN A 279 3.96 85.58 43.50
C ASN A 279 3.52 84.13 43.58
N ILE A 280 4.20 83.37 44.40
CA ILE A 280 3.92 81.97 44.69
C ILE A 280 3.36 81.88 46.10
N THR A 281 2.14 81.38 46.20
CA THR A 281 1.48 81.05 47.45
C THR A 281 1.74 79.60 47.79
N PHE A 282 2.22 79.36 49.01
CA PHE A 282 2.28 78.01 49.56
C PHE A 282 0.86 77.69 50.02
N GLY A 283 0.27 76.60 49.51
CA GLY A 283 -1.16 76.31 49.65
C GLY A 283 -1.68 76.49 51.07
N GLU A 284 -2.95 76.88 51.22
CA GLU A 284 -3.63 77.11 52.50
C GLU A 284 -3.41 75.93 53.47
N ARG A 285 -2.41 76.04 54.34
CA ARG A 285 -2.31 75.17 55.52
C ARG A 285 -3.58 75.43 56.32
N TYR A 286 -4.50 74.47 56.32
CA TYR A 286 -5.58 74.19 57.30
C TYR A 286 -6.96 73.74 56.73
N GLN A 287 -7.07 73.15 55.53
CA GLN A 287 -8.30 72.41 55.16
C GLN A 287 -8.11 71.03 54.50
N TYR A 288 -6.94 70.40 54.64
CA TYR A 288 -6.89 68.94 54.46
C TYR A 288 -7.38 68.28 55.74
N ALA A 289 -8.68 67.96 55.78
CA ALA A 289 -9.24 67.05 56.76
C ALA A 289 -8.38 65.77 56.76
N LYS A 290 -7.73 65.51 57.90
CA LYS A 290 -6.83 64.38 58.16
C LYS A 290 -7.44 63.02 57.83
N ASP A 291 -8.77 62.98 57.70
CA ASP A 291 -9.57 61.77 57.55
C ASP A 291 -9.78 61.33 56.09
N LYS A 292 -9.37 62.13 55.09
CA LYS A 292 -9.55 61.77 53.66
C LYS A 292 -8.28 61.33 52.93
N VAL A 293 -7.11 61.53 53.51
CA VAL A 293 -5.82 61.19 52.85
C VAL A 293 -5.36 59.77 53.20
N LEU A 294 -5.82 59.22 54.32
CA LEU A 294 -5.70 57.81 54.66
C LEU A 294 -7.05 57.16 54.40
N GLY A 295 -7.28 56.69 53.16
CA GLY A 295 -8.53 56.06 52.72
C GLY A 295 -9.06 55.00 53.69
N LYS A 296 -9.90 55.45 54.63
CA LYS A 296 -10.69 54.63 55.53
C LYS A 296 -12.16 54.91 55.27
N ASP A 297 -12.57 54.78 54.02
CA ASP A 297 -13.98 54.60 53.68
C ASP A 297 -14.34 53.14 53.97
N SER A 298 -14.76 52.92 55.21
CA SER A 298 -15.66 51.84 55.56
C SER A 298 -16.99 52.06 54.83
N ASN A 299 -17.13 51.53 53.61
CA ASN A 299 -18.35 50.93 53.07
C ASN A 299 -18.23 50.75 51.56
N SER A 300 -17.95 49.53 51.12
CA SER A 300 -18.58 48.99 49.91
C SER A 300 -18.86 47.49 50.08
N PRO A 301 -20.02 47.03 49.55
CA PRO A 301 -20.60 45.74 49.87
C PRO A 301 -19.99 44.60 49.03
N GLY A 302 -20.18 43.38 49.52
CA GLY A 302 -19.49 42.17 49.08
C GLY A 302 -19.64 41.81 47.61
N ILE A 303 -18.54 41.27 47.07
CA ILE A 303 -18.53 40.49 45.84
C ILE A 303 -18.79 39.03 46.22
N THR A 304 -19.95 38.54 45.81
CA THR A 304 -20.32 37.12 45.83
C THR A 304 -19.53 36.39 44.74
N VAL A 305 -18.81 35.35 45.15
CA VAL A 305 -18.20 34.35 44.27
C VAL A 305 -19.31 33.49 43.67
N LEU A 306 -19.32 33.37 42.34
CA LEU A 306 -19.86 32.22 41.61
C LEU A 306 -18.68 31.45 41.03
#